data_AF-A0A968JCB9-F1
#
_entry.id   AF-A0A968JCB9-F1
#
_cell.length_a   1.000
_cell.length_b   1.000
_cell.length_c   1.000
_cell.angle_alpha   90.00
_cell.angle_beta   90.00
_cell.angle_gamma   90.00
#
_symmetry.space_group_name_H-M   'P 1'
#
loop_
_entity.id
_entity.type
_entity.pdbx_description
1 polymer ?
#
loop_
_entity_poly.entity_id
_entity_poly.type
_entity_poly.pdbx_seq_one_letter_code
_entity_poly.pdbx_strand_id
1 'polypeptide(L)'
;MIAEHNDKLRTLPPALNYPALRWVPAFWWFIPSVALTFALFIIPDLATLLEPWQRVLLSAALLVFPSLITFFIWISRVMMISIQRIQQYPIIQQQVVELRETLAASERQTLRIIRQFTARRRFQIDRVVYQNKRLYILVRKREKARLLKDDILTVMHEVDNALMGTFVVMQEREEGYFAVGTDDVDRLWLADVINRGGETGPPPGMVAIRIERQSL
;
A
#
# COMPACT_ATOMS: atom_id res chain seq x y z
N MET A 1 25.16 -10.34 -3.47
CA MET A 1 24.17 -9.78 -2.53
C MET A 1 22.83 -9.41 -3.15
N ILE A 2 22.73 -8.99 -4.42
CA ILE A 2 21.41 -8.68 -5.05
C ILE A 2 20.65 -9.96 -5.46
N ALA A 3 21.36 -11.02 -5.88
CA ALA A 3 20.75 -12.28 -6.30
C ALA A 3 19.98 -13.01 -5.17
N GLU A 4 20.45 -12.90 -3.93
CA GLU A 4 19.88 -13.57 -2.77
C GLU A 4 18.58 -12.90 -2.28
N HIS A 5 18.35 -11.63 -2.63
CA HIS A 5 17.14 -10.90 -2.28
C HIS A 5 15.97 -11.20 -3.24
N ASN A 6 16.27 -11.56 -4.49
CA ASN A 6 15.25 -11.91 -5.49
C ASN A 6 14.63 -13.30 -5.28
N ASP A 7 15.34 -14.23 -4.64
CA ASP A 7 14.78 -15.56 -4.33
C ASP A 7 13.69 -15.50 -3.25
N LYS A 8 13.76 -14.54 -2.31
CA LYS A 8 12.73 -14.36 -1.27
C LYS A 8 11.42 -13.78 -1.79
N LEU A 9 11.44 -13.06 -2.91
CA LEU A 9 10.24 -12.50 -3.55
C LEU A 9 9.46 -13.53 -4.39
N ARG A 10 10.08 -14.67 -4.74
CA ARG A 10 9.41 -15.75 -5.49
C ARG A 10 8.60 -16.69 -4.62
N THR A 11 8.82 -16.70 -3.31
CA THR A 11 8.02 -17.47 -2.37
C THR A 11 6.96 -16.57 -1.74
N LEU A 12 6.02 -16.08 -2.57
CA LEU A 12 4.72 -15.70 -2.01
C LEU A 12 4.25 -16.92 -1.20
N PRO A 13 3.88 -16.75 0.09
CA PRO A 13 3.36 -17.88 0.86
C PRO A 13 2.21 -18.49 0.06
N PRO A 14 2.15 -19.83 -0.04
CA PRO A 14 1.14 -20.50 -0.85
C PRO A 14 -0.23 -19.95 -0.49
N ALA A 15 -1.05 -19.62 -1.50
CA ALA A 15 -2.37 -19.05 -1.32
C ALA A 15 -3.08 -19.80 -0.20
N LEU A 16 -3.34 -19.09 0.91
CA LEU A 16 -3.88 -19.71 2.10
C LEU A 16 -5.23 -20.33 1.73
N ASN A 17 -5.29 -21.65 1.73
CA ASN A 17 -6.50 -22.39 1.40
C ASN A 17 -7.45 -22.25 2.59
N TYR A 18 -8.16 -21.12 2.65
CA TYR A 18 -9.06 -20.79 3.73
C TYR A 18 -10.36 -21.58 3.51
N PRO A 19 -10.66 -22.59 4.36
CA PRO A 19 -11.79 -23.46 4.13
C PRO A 19 -13.10 -22.65 4.15
N ALA A 20 -13.78 -22.62 2.99
CA ALA A 20 -15.06 -21.95 2.82
C ALA A 20 -16.21 -22.88 3.24
N LEU A 21 -17.13 -22.37 4.04
CA LEU A 21 -18.35 -23.09 4.39
C LEU A 21 -19.29 -23.06 3.19
N ARG A 22 -19.38 -24.17 2.46
CA ARG A 22 -20.35 -24.33 1.38
C ARG A 22 -21.56 -25.11 1.88
N TRP A 23 -22.73 -24.51 1.74
CA TRP A 23 -24.00 -25.20 1.92
C TRP A 23 -24.16 -26.22 0.79
N VAL A 24 -24.34 -27.48 1.15
CA VAL A 24 -24.78 -28.50 0.19
C VAL A 24 -26.31 -28.51 0.25
N PRO A 25 -27.02 -28.36 -0.88
CA PRO A 25 -28.46 -28.42 -0.89
C PRO A 25 -28.93 -29.83 -0.50
N ALA A 26 -29.28 -30.01 0.77
CA ALA A 26 -29.80 -31.26 1.33
C ALA A 26 -31.28 -31.50 0.99
N PHE A 27 -31.91 -30.61 0.23
CA PHE A 27 -33.33 -30.64 -0.13
C PHE A 27 -33.77 -31.96 -0.76
N TRP A 28 -32.89 -32.62 -1.52
CA TRP A 28 -33.17 -33.90 -2.17
C TRP A 28 -33.54 -35.02 -1.18
N TRP A 29 -33.06 -34.95 0.07
CA TRP A 29 -33.39 -35.93 1.11
C TRP A 29 -34.79 -35.75 1.71
N PHE A 30 -35.42 -34.58 1.54
CA PHE A 30 -36.75 -34.31 2.06
C PHE A 30 -37.86 -34.86 1.17
N ILE A 31 -37.62 -34.96 -0.15
CA ILE A 31 -38.58 -35.47 -1.14
C ILE A 31 -39.08 -36.88 -0.78
N PRO A 32 -38.23 -37.89 -0.52
CA PRO A 32 -38.71 -39.23 -0.14
C PRO A 32 -39.42 -39.24 1.22
N SER A 33 -38.98 -38.44 2.19
CA SER A 33 -39.65 -38.34 3.50
C SER A 33 -41.07 -37.79 3.40
N VAL A 34 -41.28 -36.76 2.57
CA VAL A 34 -42.60 -36.17 2.34
C VAL A 34 -43.48 -37.13 1.54
N ALA A 35 -42.93 -37.77 0.50
CA ALA A 35 -43.66 -38.74 -0.30
C ALA A 35 -44.11 -39.96 0.53
N LEU A 36 -43.24 -40.48 1.40
CA LEU A 36 -43.57 -41.60 2.29
C LEU A 36 -44.60 -41.22 3.35
N THR A 37 -44.50 -40.01 3.90
CA THR A 37 -45.52 -39.46 4.81
C THR A 37 -46.89 -39.39 4.12
N PHE A 38 -46.93 -38.87 2.90
CA PHE A 38 -48.16 -38.78 2.11
C PHE A 38 -48.75 -40.17 1.80
N ALA A 39 -47.90 -41.13 1.44
CA ALA A 39 -48.28 -42.51 1.15
C ALA A 39 -48.95 -43.21 2.35
N LEU A 40 -48.49 -42.95 3.58
CA LEU A 40 -49.05 -43.54 4.81
C LEU A 40 -50.50 -43.11 5.11
N PHE A 41 -50.96 -41.99 4.54
CA PHE A 41 -52.32 -41.47 4.76
C PHE A 41 -53.25 -41.68 3.56
N ILE A 42 -52.72 -41.79 2.34
CA ILE A 42 -53.54 -41.82 1.12
C ILE A 42 -53.65 -43.22 0.51
N ILE A 43 -52.62 -44.07 0.68
CA ILE A 43 -52.66 -45.43 0.14
C ILE A 43 -53.41 -46.32 1.13
N PRO A 44 -54.60 -46.86 0.77
CA PRO A 44 -55.46 -47.60 1.69
C PRO A 44 -54.75 -48.81 2.31
N ASP A 45 -53.98 -49.55 1.50
CA ASP A 45 -53.25 -50.74 1.94
C ASP A 45 -52.21 -50.42 3.02
N LEU A 46 -51.52 -49.26 2.92
CA LEU A 46 -50.59 -48.81 3.96
C LEU A 46 -51.31 -48.24 5.19
N ALA A 47 -52.43 -47.57 4.97
CA ALA A 47 -53.24 -47.01 6.05
C ALA A 47 -53.84 -48.09 6.94
N THR A 48 -54.13 -49.28 6.42
CA THR A 48 -54.64 -50.42 7.21
C THR A 48 -53.58 -51.15 8.02
N LEU A 49 -52.28 -50.98 7.70
CA LEU A 49 -51.18 -51.68 8.40
C LEU A 49 -50.85 -51.11 9.79
N LEU A 50 -51.19 -49.84 10.04
CA LEU A 50 -50.78 -49.11 11.25
C LEU A 50 -51.97 -48.42 11.90
N GLU A 51 -51.99 -48.37 13.23
CA GLU A 51 -52.98 -47.58 13.95
C GLU A 51 -52.79 -46.07 13.68
N PRO A 52 -53.85 -45.25 13.78
CA PRO A 52 -53.77 -43.82 13.49
C PRO A 52 -52.67 -43.07 14.27
N TRP A 53 -52.45 -43.42 15.55
CA TRP A 53 -51.40 -42.78 16.36
C TRP A 53 -49.98 -43.19 15.92
N GLN A 54 -49.79 -44.44 15.49
CA GLN A 54 -48.50 -44.94 14.99
C GLN A 54 -48.12 -44.25 13.68
N ARG A 55 -49.11 -43.99 12.81
CA ARG A 55 -48.91 -43.24 11.57
C ARG A 55 -48.43 -41.82 11.83
N VAL A 56 -49.00 -41.13 12.82
CA VAL A 56 -48.58 -39.79 13.22
C VAL A 56 -47.14 -39.79 13.74
N LEU A 57 -46.79 -40.73 14.62
CA LEU A 57 -45.42 -40.83 15.13
C LEU A 57 -44.39 -41.19 14.06
N LEU A 58 -44.70 -42.14 13.18
CA LEU A 58 -43.82 -42.53 12.09
C LEU A 58 -43.61 -41.37 11.12
N SER A 59 -44.68 -40.63 10.80
CA SER A 59 -44.61 -39.43 9.96
C SER A 59 -43.78 -38.32 10.61
N ALA A 60 -43.95 -38.10 11.92
CA ALA A 60 -43.12 -37.16 12.67
C ALA A 60 -41.64 -37.58 12.63
N ALA A 61 -41.35 -38.87 12.85
CA ALA A 61 -39.99 -39.39 12.76
C ALA A 61 -39.39 -39.20 11.35
N LEU A 62 -40.15 -39.49 10.30
CA LEU A 62 -39.71 -39.36 8.90
C LEU A 62 -39.40 -37.92 8.48
N LEU A 63 -40.07 -36.93 9.07
CA LEU A 63 -39.83 -35.51 8.81
C LEU A 63 -38.71 -34.93 9.70
N VAL A 64 -38.61 -35.37 10.95
CA VAL A 64 -37.63 -34.85 11.92
C VAL A 64 -36.24 -35.45 11.68
N PHE A 65 -36.14 -36.75 11.37
CA PHE A 65 -34.88 -37.44 11.19
C PHE A 65 -33.96 -36.86 10.10
N PRO A 66 -34.42 -36.57 8.86
CA PRO A 66 -33.58 -35.94 7.83
C PRO A 66 -33.13 -34.53 8.22
N SER A 67 -33.98 -33.80 8.96
CA SER A 67 -33.64 -32.47 9.48
C SER A 67 -32.51 -32.55 10.51
N LEU A 68 -32.60 -33.50 11.46
CA LEU A 68 -31.56 -33.76 12.45
C LEU A 68 -30.24 -34.18 11.80
N ILE A 69 -30.26 -35.10 10.83
CA ILE A 69 -29.05 -35.53 10.11
C ILE A 69 -28.39 -34.34 9.42
N THR A 70 -29.17 -33.51 8.72
CA THR A 70 -28.65 -32.33 8.04
C THR A 70 -28.01 -31.36 9.03
N PHE A 71 -28.64 -31.15 10.18
CA PHE A 71 -28.13 -30.31 11.26
C PHE A 71 -26.83 -30.85 11.85
N PHE A 72 -26.74 -32.15 12.15
CA PHE A 72 -25.52 -32.78 12.68
C PHE A 72 -24.35 -32.70 11.68
N ILE A 73 -24.61 -32.98 10.40
CA ILE A 73 -23.59 -32.84 9.33
C ILE A 73 -23.11 -31.39 9.23
N TRP A 74 -24.05 -30.43 9.32
CA TRP A 74 -23.72 -29.01 9.27
C TRP A 74 -22.85 -28.59 10.45
N ILE A 75 -23.24 -28.93 11.68
CA ILE A 75 -22.44 -28.64 12.89
C ILE A 75 -21.05 -29.27 12.80
N SER A 76 -20.97 -30.54 12.40
CA SER A 76 -19.69 -31.25 12.28
C SER A 76 -18.75 -30.55 11.29
N ARG A 77 -19.26 -30.12 10.13
CA ARG A 77 -18.49 -29.35 9.15
C ARG A 77 -18.05 -28.00 9.70
N VAL A 78 -18.94 -27.27 10.38
CA VAL A 78 -18.62 -25.98 10.99
C VAL A 78 -17.52 -26.15 12.04
N MET A 79 -17.59 -27.18 12.89
CA MET A 79 -16.54 -27.47 13.87
C MET A 79 -15.21 -27.80 13.20
N MET A 80 -15.21 -28.68 12.19
CA MET A 80 -13.99 -29.05 11.48
C MET A 80 -13.30 -27.83 10.83
N ILE A 81 -14.08 -26.99 10.15
CA ILE A 81 -13.59 -25.76 9.51
C ILE A 81 -13.07 -24.78 10.57
N SER A 82 -13.76 -24.66 11.70
CA SER A 82 -13.34 -23.77 12.80
C SER A 82 -12.02 -24.21 13.42
N ILE A 83 -11.84 -25.53 13.65
CA ILE A 83 -10.58 -26.10 14.13
C ILE A 83 -9.44 -25.82 13.14
N GLN A 84 -9.67 -26.05 11.84
CA GLN A 84 -8.68 -25.76 10.80
C GLN A 84 -8.29 -24.27 10.78
N ARG A 85 -9.27 -23.37 10.92
CA ARG A 85 -9.02 -21.91 10.96
C ARG A 85 -8.21 -21.50 12.19
N ILE A 86 -8.51 -22.06 13.36
CA ILE A 86 -7.77 -21.78 14.61
C ILE A 86 -6.31 -22.22 14.48
N GLN A 87 -6.07 -23.39 13.90
CA GLN A 87 -4.69 -23.90 13.69
C GLN A 87 -3.90 -23.05 12.69
N GLN A 88 -4.55 -22.49 11.68
CA GLN A 88 -3.90 -21.65 10.66
C GLN A 88 -3.67 -20.20 11.13
N TYR A 89 -4.47 -19.71 12.08
CA TYR A 89 -4.40 -18.33 12.58
C TYR A 89 -3.00 -17.88 13.04
N PRO A 90 -2.24 -18.64 13.86
CA PRO A 90 -0.91 -18.19 14.29
C PRO A 90 0.07 -18.06 13.13
N ILE A 91 -0.02 -18.93 12.13
CA ILE A 91 0.84 -18.88 10.93
C ILE A 91 0.55 -17.60 10.13
N ILE A 92 -0.73 -17.29 9.94
CA ILE A 92 -1.15 -16.05 9.24
C ILE A 92 -0.66 -14.82 10.02
N GLN A 93 -0.83 -14.80 11.34
CA GLN A 93 -0.38 -13.66 12.16
C GLN A 93 1.13 -13.45 12.04
N GLN A 94 1.93 -14.52 12.10
CA GLN A 94 3.38 -14.42 11.97
C GLN A 94 3.80 -13.90 10.58
N GLN A 95 3.17 -14.39 9.51
CA GLN A 95 3.41 -13.88 8.15
C GLN A 95 3.08 -12.39 8.02
N VAL A 96 1.98 -11.93 8.61
CA VAL A 96 1.61 -10.50 8.60
C VAL A 96 2.64 -9.64 9.33
N VAL A 97 3.20 -10.11 10.45
CA VAL A 97 4.25 -9.39 11.18
C VAL A 97 5.52 -9.30 10.33
N GLU A 98 5.97 -10.41 9.75
CA GLU A 98 7.16 -10.44 8.89
C GLU A 98 7.00 -9.55 7.64
N LEU A 99 5.82 -9.56 7.02
CA LEU A 99 5.47 -8.67 5.90
C LEU A 99 5.53 -7.19 6.30
N ARG A 100 5.06 -6.84 7.51
CA ARG A 100 5.16 -5.46 8.02
C ARG A 100 6.60 -5.05 8.28
N GLU A 101 7.41 -5.93 8.85
CA GLU A 101 8.83 -5.66 9.12
C GLU A 101 9.64 -5.48 7.83
N THR A 102 9.42 -6.36 6.84
CA THR A 102 10.07 -6.27 5.53
C THR A 102 9.67 -5.01 4.77
N LEU A 103 8.39 -4.62 4.83
CA LEU A 103 7.91 -3.37 4.25
C LEU A 103 8.55 -2.16 4.92
N ALA A 104 8.57 -2.12 6.25
CA ALA A 104 9.23 -1.05 7.01
C ALA A 104 10.75 -0.98 6.72
N ALA A 105 11.41 -2.13 6.53
CA ALA A 105 12.82 -2.18 6.14
C ALA A 105 13.06 -1.61 4.73
N SER A 106 12.20 -1.96 3.77
CA SER A 106 12.22 -1.44 2.40
C SER A 106 12.01 0.08 2.36
N GLU A 107 11.04 0.59 3.12
CA GLU A 107 10.79 2.04 3.25
C GLU A 107 12.01 2.77 3.82
N ARG A 108 12.62 2.24 4.89
CA ARG A 108 13.85 2.81 5.46
C ARG A 108 14.99 2.83 4.45
N GLN A 109 15.15 1.76 3.67
CA GLN A 109 16.19 1.68 2.65
C GLN A 109 15.93 2.68 1.53
N THR A 110 14.70 2.80 1.06
CA THR A 110 14.28 3.78 0.04
C THR A 110 14.52 5.21 0.53
N LEU A 111 14.13 5.54 1.76
CA LEU A 111 14.39 6.85 2.35
C LEU A 111 15.89 7.13 2.49
N ARG A 112 16.71 6.13 2.84
CA ARG A 112 18.17 6.28 2.87
C ARG A 112 18.72 6.57 1.47
N ILE A 113 18.26 5.85 0.45
CA ILE A 113 18.66 6.05 -0.94
C ILE A 113 18.29 7.47 -1.41
N ILE A 114 17.03 7.88 -1.20
CA ILE A 114 16.56 9.22 -1.52
C ILE A 114 17.43 10.26 -0.81
N ARG A 115 17.61 10.15 0.51
CA ARG A 115 18.47 11.08 1.28
C ARG A 115 19.91 11.09 0.78
N GLN A 116 20.49 9.96 0.39
CA GLN A 116 21.83 9.91 -0.17
C GLN A 116 21.92 10.58 -1.54
N PHE A 117 20.93 10.37 -2.42
CA PHE A 117 20.85 11.04 -3.71
C PHE A 117 20.64 12.55 -3.55
N THR A 118 19.72 12.97 -2.69
CA THR A 118 19.49 14.40 -2.40
C THR A 118 20.73 15.02 -1.75
N ALA A 119 21.37 14.36 -0.79
CA ALA A 119 22.57 14.89 -0.12
C ALA A 119 23.75 15.07 -1.06
N ARG A 120 23.91 14.24 -2.10
CA ARG A 120 24.95 14.41 -3.13
C ARG A 120 24.65 15.55 -4.12
N ARG A 121 23.37 15.90 -4.29
CA ARG A 121 22.89 16.90 -5.27
C ARG A 121 22.52 18.25 -4.65
N ARG A 122 22.60 18.38 -3.33
CA ARG A 122 22.40 19.63 -2.58
C ARG A 122 23.64 20.53 -2.67
N PHE A 123 23.38 21.79 -2.93
CA PHE A 123 24.33 22.88 -2.91
C PHE A 123 23.81 24.00 -2.00
N GLN A 124 24.72 24.61 -1.26
CA GLN A 124 24.41 25.75 -0.40
C GLN A 124 24.40 27.04 -1.22
N ILE A 125 23.37 27.84 -1.01
CA ILE A 125 23.29 29.18 -1.60
C ILE A 125 24.04 30.13 -0.65
N ASP A 126 25.01 30.87 -1.17
CA ASP A 126 25.78 31.84 -0.39
C ASP A 126 25.13 33.22 -0.44
N ARG A 127 24.71 33.67 -1.63
CA ARG A 127 24.13 35.00 -1.83
C ARG A 127 23.01 34.97 -2.85
N VAL A 128 22.11 35.94 -2.71
CA VAL A 128 21.00 36.19 -3.61
C VAL A 128 21.07 37.65 -4.04
N VAL A 129 21.01 37.90 -5.35
CA VAL A 129 21.12 39.23 -5.93
C VAL A 129 19.99 39.46 -6.93
N TYR A 130 19.25 40.54 -6.80
CA TYR A 130 18.26 40.97 -7.77
C TYR A 130 18.82 42.10 -8.64
N GLN A 131 19.03 41.82 -9.93
CA GLN A 131 19.58 42.80 -10.88
C GLN A 131 18.90 42.64 -12.24
N ASN A 132 18.73 43.73 -12.99
CA ASN A 132 18.16 43.69 -14.36
C ASN A 132 16.83 42.92 -14.45
N LYS A 133 15.96 43.10 -13.45
CA LYS A 133 14.66 42.41 -13.31
C LYS A 133 14.74 40.89 -13.18
N ARG A 134 15.90 40.32 -12.85
CA ARG A 134 16.10 38.89 -12.65
C ARG A 134 16.75 38.61 -11.30
N LEU A 135 16.35 37.49 -10.70
CA LEU A 135 16.97 37.00 -9.48
C LEU A 135 18.17 36.11 -9.84
N TYR A 136 19.29 36.34 -9.19
CA TYR A 136 20.50 35.56 -9.32
C TYR A 136 20.84 34.93 -7.97
N ILE A 137 21.41 33.73 -8.02
CA ILE A 137 21.93 33.05 -6.86
C ILE A 137 23.41 32.71 -7.08
N LEU A 138 24.20 32.89 -6.03
CA LEU A 138 25.56 32.38 -5.95
C LEU A 138 25.55 31.09 -5.14
N VAL A 139 25.98 30.01 -5.77
CA VAL A 139 25.98 28.67 -5.18
C VAL A 139 27.42 28.25 -4.91
N ARG A 140 27.71 27.83 -3.67
CA ARG A 140 29.07 27.49 -3.25
C ARG A 140 29.59 26.26 -4.00
N LYS A 141 30.88 26.27 -4.38
CA LYS A 141 31.54 25.09 -4.97
C LYS A 141 31.59 23.94 -3.97
N ARG A 142 31.48 22.72 -4.48
CA ARG A 142 31.60 21.50 -3.68
C ARG A 142 32.61 20.57 -4.33
N GLU A 143 33.53 20.03 -3.54
CA GLU A 143 34.64 19.20 -4.03
C GLU A 143 34.19 18.00 -4.89
N LYS A 144 33.04 17.41 -4.55
CA LYS A 144 32.54 16.17 -5.18
C LYS A 144 31.46 16.38 -6.24
N ALA A 145 31.05 17.62 -6.51
CA ALA A 145 29.98 17.91 -7.46
C ALA A 145 30.26 19.21 -8.21
N ARG A 146 30.51 19.10 -9.52
CA ARG A 146 30.66 20.25 -10.43
C ARG A 146 29.33 20.52 -11.13
N LEU A 147 28.99 21.81 -11.23
CA LEU A 147 27.91 22.30 -12.07
C LEU A 147 28.49 22.77 -13.40
N LEU A 148 27.78 22.49 -14.48
CA LEU A 148 28.11 22.95 -15.82
C LEU A 148 27.23 24.13 -16.19
N LYS A 149 27.67 24.91 -17.17
CA LYS A 149 26.82 25.92 -17.80
C LYS A 149 25.55 25.25 -18.33
N ASP A 150 24.43 25.95 -18.17
CA ASP A 150 23.08 25.51 -18.54
C ASP A 150 22.49 24.37 -17.68
N ASP A 151 23.17 23.93 -16.61
CA ASP A 151 22.56 23.05 -15.61
C ASP A 151 21.39 23.73 -14.91
N ILE A 152 20.33 22.96 -14.64
CA ILE A 152 19.13 23.44 -13.94
C ILE A 152 19.24 23.10 -12.46
N LEU A 153 19.09 24.14 -11.63
CA LEU A 153 19.03 24.08 -10.18
C LEU A 153 17.63 24.41 -9.71
N THR A 154 17.10 23.58 -8.84
CA THR A 154 15.81 23.80 -8.17
C THR A 154 16.08 24.20 -6.73
N VAL A 155 15.63 25.38 -6.33
CA VAL A 155 15.77 25.87 -4.95
C VAL A 155 14.54 25.46 -4.16
N MET A 156 14.76 24.85 -3.01
CA MET A 156 13.69 24.34 -2.14
C MET A 156 13.97 24.72 -0.68
N HIS A 157 12.89 24.85 0.10
CA HIS A 157 12.97 24.95 1.55
C HIS A 157 13.26 23.57 2.16
N GLU A 158 14.29 23.44 2.99
CA GLU A 158 14.77 22.16 3.53
C GLU A 158 13.76 21.49 4.48
N VAL A 159 12.96 22.27 5.19
CA VAL A 159 11.98 21.77 6.17
C VAL A 159 10.71 21.31 5.47
N ASP A 160 10.14 22.15 4.61
CA ASP A 160 8.79 21.96 4.07
C ASP A 160 8.81 21.42 2.63
N ASN A 161 9.99 21.29 2.02
CA ASN A 161 10.17 20.97 0.60
C ASN A 161 9.38 21.88 -0.36
N ALA A 162 9.04 23.10 0.09
CA ALA A 162 8.40 24.09 -0.75
C ALA A 162 9.36 24.51 -1.87
N LEU A 163 8.87 24.49 -3.11
CA LEU A 163 9.60 24.96 -4.28
C LEU A 163 9.68 26.49 -4.25
N MET A 164 10.88 27.02 -4.33
CA MET A 164 11.14 28.46 -4.25
C MET A 164 11.60 29.05 -5.58
N GLY A 165 12.06 28.20 -6.49
CA GLY A 165 12.18 28.52 -7.89
C GLY A 165 13.28 27.76 -8.61
N THR A 166 13.32 27.95 -9.92
CA THR A 166 14.24 27.25 -10.82
C THR A 166 15.24 28.22 -11.42
N PHE A 167 16.52 27.84 -11.35
CA PHE A 167 17.67 28.66 -11.73
C PHE A 167 18.54 27.91 -12.72
N VAL A 168 19.06 28.61 -13.72
CA VAL A 168 19.98 28.05 -14.72
C VAL A 168 21.39 28.58 -14.48
N VAL A 169 22.37 27.69 -14.41
CA VAL A 169 23.77 28.04 -14.20
C VAL A 169 24.30 28.76 -15.43
N MET A 170 24.71 30.02 -15.26
CA MET A 170 25.19 30.86 -16.36
C MET A 170 26.71 30.75 -16.54
N GLN A 171 27.43 30.77 -15.42
CA GLN A 171 28.90 30.75 -15.42
C GLN A 171 29.46 30.28 -14.08
N GLU A 172 30.66 29.71 -14.13
CA GLU A 172 31.50 29.46 -12.96
C GLU A 172 32.34 30.71 -12.66
N ARG A 173 32.38 31.12 -11.40
CA ARG A 173 33.26 32.18 -10.86
C ARG A 173 34.25 31.58 -9.85
N GLU A 174 35.20 32.35 -9.35
CA GLU A 174 36.15 31.88 -8.34
C GLU A 174 35.44 31.38 -7.07
N GLU A 175 34.47 32.15 -6.57
CA GLU A 175 33.76 31.88 -5.31
C GLU A 175 32.65 30.82 -5.43
N GLY A 176 32.16 30.52 -6.64
CA GLY A 176 30.95 29.71 -6.79
C GLY A 176 30.42 29.60 -8.22
N TYR A 177 29.22 29.03 -8.34
CA TYR A 177 28.45 29.01 -9.57
C TYR A 177 27.39 30.11 -9.53
N PHE A 178 27.29 30.87 -10.61
CA PHE A 178 26.32 31.94 -10.73
C PHE A 178 25.14 31.46 -11.58
N ALA A 179 23.94 31.47 -11.01
CA ALA A 179 22.74 30.97 -11.68
C ALA A 179 21.64 32.04 -11.71
N VAL A 180 20.83 32.06 -12.77
CA VAL A 180 19.76 33.04 -13.02
C VAL A 180 18.38 32.38 -12.94
N GLY A 181 17.43 33.04 -12.29
CA GLY A 181 16.04 32.60 -12.21
C GLY A 181 15.37 32.61 -13.59
N THR A 182 14.61 31.56 -13.89
CA THR A 182 14.06 31.34 -15.25
C THR A 182 12.62 31.72 -15.46
N ASP A 183 11.73 31.65 -14.44
CA ASP A 183 10.42 32.35 -14.37
C ASP A 183 9.60 31.91 -13.13
N ASP A 184 9.84 30.72 -12.57
CA ASP A 184 9.09 30.17 -11.41
C ASP A 184 9.64 30.57 -10.03
N VAL A 185 10.15 31.80 -9.88
CA VAL A 185 10.66 32.26 -8.58
C VAL A 185 9.49 32.67 -7.68
N ASP A 186 9.49 32.19 -6.44
CA ASP A 186 8.49 32.54 -5.44
C ASP A 186 8.40 34.07 -5.27
N ARG A 187 7.18 34.59 -5.36
CA ARG A 187 6.93 36.05 -5.37
C ARG A 187 7.21 36.70 -4.03
N LEU A 188 6.97 36.00 -2.93
CA LEU A 188 7.22 36.51 -1.58
C LEU A 188 8.72 36.58 -1.33
N TRP A 189 9.45 35.56 -1.73
CA TRP A 189 10.91 35.56 -1.68
C TRP A 189 11.50 36.68 -2.54
N LEU A 190 11.03 36.83 -3.78
CA LEU A 190 11.45 37.91 -4.68
C LEU A 190 11.20 39.30 -4.06
N ALA A 191 10.03 39.51 -3.47
CA ALA A 191 9.68 40.76 -2.82
C ALA A 191 10.58 41.07 -1.61
N ASP A 192 10.91 40.08 -0.79
CA ASP A 192 11.82 40.24 0.36
C ASP A 192 13.23 40.67 -0.09
N VAL A 193 13.77 40.05 -1.14
CA VAL A 193 15.09 40.41 -1.69
C VAL A 193 15.11 41.85 -2.22
N ILE A 194 14.06 42.26 -2.92
CA ILE A 194 13.92 43.64 -3.44
C ILE A 194 13.84 44.64 -2.28
N ASN A 195 13.03 44.35 -1.26
CA ASN A 195 12.83 45.23 -0.12
C ASN A 195 14.11 45.45 0.72
N ARG A 196 15.00 44.46 0.75
CA ARG A 196 16.26 44.52 1.50
C ARG A 196 17.43 45.15 0.74
N GLY A 197 17.19 45.72 -0.43
CA GLY A 197 18.20 46.46 -1.20
C GLY A 197 18.86 45.66 -2.33
N GLY A 198 18.28 44.53 -2.73
CA GLY A 198 18.69 43.81 -3.95
C GLY A 198 19.91 42.89 -3.81
N GLU A 199 20.61 42.88 -2.67
CA GLU A 199 21.59 41.83 -2.32
C GLU A 199 21.35 41.37 -0.88
N THR A 200 21.10 40.08 -0.70
CA THR A 200 20.84 39.49 0.62
C THR A 200 21.42 38.09 0.74
N GLY A 201 21.55 37.61 1.98
CA GLY A 201 21.64 36.17 2.22
C GLY A 201 20.36 35.46 1.76
N PRO A 202 20.42 34.15 1.45
CA PRO A 202 19.20 33.39 1.22
C PRO A 202 18.37 33.32 2.51
N PRO A 203 17.04 33.17 2.39
CA PRO A 203 16.20 32.81 3.53
C PRO A 203 16.73 31.54 4.22
N PRO A 204 16.52 31.41 5.55
CA PRO A 204 16.97 30.24 6.29
C PRO A 204 16.37 28.96 5.71
N GLY A 205 17.16 27.89 5.67
CA GLY A 205 16.72 26.58 5.17
C GLY A 205 16.67 26.43 3.64
N MET A 206 17.12 27.40 2.86
CA MET A 206 17.13 27.29 1.39
C MET A 206 18.31 26.47 0.88
N VAL A 207 18.02 25.49 0.02
CA VAL A 207 19.04 24.66 -0.64
C VAL A 207 18.77 24.56 -2.13
N ALA A 208 19.83 24.60 -2.94
CA ALA A 208 19.76 24.37 -4.38
C ALA A 208 20.02 22.89 -4.67
N ILE A 209 19.16 22.26 -5.47
CA ILE A 209 19.28 20.85 -5.86
C ILE A 209 19.44 20.77 -7.36
N ARG A 210 20.47 20.07 -7.83
CA ARG A 210 20.65 19.78 -9.26
C ARG A 210 19.68 18.68 -9.69
N ILE A 211 18.90 18.95 -10.74
CA ILE A 211 18.10 17.95 -11.44
C ILE A 211 18.87 17.53 -12.68
N GLU A 212 19.29 16.27 -12.76
CA GLU A 212 19.83 15.71 -14.00
C GLU A 212 18.71 15.64 -15.04
N ARG A 213 18.93 16.24 -16.21
CA ARG A 213 18.10 15.95 -17.38
C ARG A 213 18.21 14.44 -17.63
N GLN A 214 17.12 13.72 -17.47
CA GLN A 214 17.01 12.39 -18.08
C GLN A 214 17.07 12.64 -19.58
N SER A 215 18.17 12.24 -20.22
CA SER A 215 18.23 12.11 -21.67
C SER A 215 17.16 11.09 -22.05
N LEU A 216 16.05 11.58 -22.60
CA LEU A 216 15.11 10.78 -23.37
C LEU A 216 15.81 10.28 -24.65
#